data_AF-A0A2E0MU03-F1
#
_entry.id   AF-A0A2E0MU03-F1
#
_cell.length_a   1.000
_cell.length_b   1.000
_cell.length_c   1.000
_cell.angle_alpha   90.00
_cell.angle_beta   90.00
_cell.angle_gamma   90.00
#
_symmetry.space_group_name_H-M   'P 1'
#
loop_
_entity.id
_entity.type
_entity.pdbx_description
1 polymer ?
#
loop_
_entity_poly.entity_id
_entity_poly.type
_entity_poly.pdbx_seq_one_letter_code
_entity_poly.pdbx_strand_id
1 'polypeptide(L)' 'MFTDDYSLQNVCRSLNHPFEAVSNKRSKQQWSWELRCIGCKATKKADSQTEQECEICGSPMTVKRAR' A
#
# COMPACT_ATOMS: atom_id res chain seq x y z
N MET A 1 16.63 -14.90 5.92
CA MET A 1 16.94 -13.60 6.55
C MET A 1 16.05 -13.47 7.77
N PHE A 2 16.65 -13.20 8.92
CA PHE A 2 15.97 -13.12 10.22
C PHE A 2 15.91 -11.67 10.66
N THR A 3 14.72 -11.11 10.81
CA THR A 3 14.55 -9.71 11.22
C THR A 3 13.25 -9.49 11.99
N ASP A 4 13.36 -8.82 13.13
CA ASP A 4 12.23 -8.41 13.95
C ASP A 4 11.84 -6.94 13.73
N ASP A 5 12.56 -6.22 12.84
CA ASP A 5 12.22 -4.85 12.47
C ASP A 5 11.05 -4.82 11.47
N TYR A 6 9.93 -4.20 11.86
CA TYR A 6 8.72 -4.14 11.03
C TYR A 6 8.91 -3.39 9.71
N SER A 7 9.82 -2.41 9.66
CA SER A 7 10.11 -1.65 8.44
C SER A 7 10.79 -2.56 7.40
N LEU A 8 11.78 -3.33 7.85
CA LEU A 8 12.48 -4.33 7.05
C LEU A 8 11.53 -5.45 6.59
N GLN A 9 10.66 -5.94 7.46
CA GLN A 9 9.64 -6.94 7.11
C GLN A 9 8.69 -6.45 6.01
N ASN A 10 8.31 -5.17 6.04
CA ASN A 10 7.46 -4.58 5.02
C ASN A 10 8.17 -4.48 3.66
N VAL A 11 9.45 -4.13 3.64
CA VAL A 11 10.27 -4.10 2.42
C VAL A 11 10.47 -5.52 1.86
N CYS A 12 10.81 -6.50 2.70
CA CYS A 12 10.91 -7.89 2.24
C CYS A 12 9.59 -8.39 1.65
N ARG A 13 8.45 -8.00 2.25
CA ARG A 13 7.12 -8.36 1.74
C ARG A 13 6.75 -7.66 0.44
N SER A 14 7.12 -6.38 0.24
CA SER A 14 6.90 -5.69 -1.04
C SER A 14 7.75 -6.29 -2.17
N LEU A 15 8.93 -6.79 -1.84
CA LEU A 15 9.86 -7.44 -2.78
C LEU A 15 9.61 -8.95 -2.96
N ASN A 16 8.57 -9.52 -2.33
CA ASN A 16 8.32 -10.97 -2.26
C ASN A 16 9.55 -11.79 -1.79
N HIS A 17 10.43 -11.19 -1.00
CA HIS A 17 11.60 -11.86 -0.47
C HIS A 17 11.23 -12.65 0.79
N PRO A 18 11.64 -13.93 0.91
CA PRO A 18 11.36 -14.73 2.10
C PRO A 18 12.10 -14.15 3.32
N PHE A 19 11.35 -13.90 4.40
CA PHE A 19 11.89 -13.49 5.69
C PHE A 19 11.19 -14.24 6.82
N GLU A 20 11.93 -14.50 7.90
CA GLU A 20 11.41 -15.10 9.12
C GLU A 20 11.59 -14.11 10.28
N ALA A 21 10.53 -13.96 11.08
CA ALA A 21 10.59 -13.19 12.32
C ALA A 21 11.03 -14.13 13.44
N VAL A 22 11.96 -13.67 14.30
CA VAL A 22 12.61 -14.52 15.31
C VAL A 22 11.81 -14.52 16.61
N SER A 23 11.27 -13.37 17.00
CA SER A 23 10.54 -13.19 18.27
C SER A 23 9.20 -12.48 18.06
N ASN A 24 9.12 -11.55 17.10
CA ASN A 24 7.89 -10.81 16.84
C ASN A 24 6.90 -11.59 15.96
N LYS A 25 5.60 -11.37 16.18
CA LYS A 25 4.58 -11.83 15.24
C LYS A 25 4.85 -11.19 13.87
N ARG A 26 4.84 -11.97 12.79
CA ARG A 26 4.98 -11.42 11.43
C ARG A 26 4.04 -10.22 11.25
N SER A 27 4.56 -9.14 10.65
CA SER A 27 3.76 -8.02 10.17
C SER A 27 2.50 -8.52 9.45
N LYS A 28 1.34 -8.41 10.10
CA LYS A 28 0.04 -8.85 9.54
C LYS A 28 -0.53 -7.81 8.57
N GLN A 29 -0.21 -6.54 8.79
CA GLN A 29 -0.82 -5.43 8.06
C GLN A 29 0.20 -4.77 7.14
N GLN A 30 0.01 -5.01 5.84
CA GLN A 30 0.69 -4.27 4.80
C GLN A 30 -0.12 -3.00 4.52
N TRP A 31 0.45 -1.85 4.84
CA TRP A 31 -0.17 -0.57 4.54
C TRP A 31 -0.01 -0.34 3.04
N SER A 32 -1.12 -0.39 2.31
CA SER A 32 -1.15 -0.01 0.91
C SER A 32 -1.99 1.25 0.73
N TRP A 33 -1.59 2.08 -0.21
CA TRP A 33 -2.27 3.31 -0.56
C TRP A 33 -3.03 3.08 -1.86
N GLU A 34 -4.25 3.62 -1.95
CA GLU A 34 -5.09 3.59 -3.14
C GLU A 34 -5.57 5.00 -3.48
N LEU A 35 -5.61 5.32 -4.77
CA LEU A 35 -6.25 6.52 -5.29
C LEU A 35 -7.74 6.22 -5.42
N ARG A 36 -8.57 7.02 -4.74
CA ARG A 36 -10.03 6.93 -4.82
C ARG A 36 -10.61 8.19 -5.40
N CYS A 37 -11.31 8.04 -6.53
CA CYS A 37 -12.03 9.13 -7.17
C CYS A 37 -13.17 9.63 -6.28
N ILE A 38 -13.33 10.96 -6.16
CA ILE A 38 -14.44 11.57 -5.41
C ILE A 38 -15.79 11.46 -6.15
N GLY A 39 -15.76 11.39 -7.49
CA GLY A 39 -16.96 11.31 -8.33
C GLY A 39 -17.46 9.89 -8.49
N CYS A 40 -16.77 9.10 -9.31
CA CYS A 40 -17.19 7.73 -9.68
C CYS A 40 -16.83 6.66 -8.64
N LYS A 41 -16.09 6.99 -7.58
CA LYS A 41 -15.59 6.07 -6.54
C LYS A 41 -14.65 4.96 -7.05
N ALA A 42 -14.16 5.06 -8.28
CA ALA A 42 -13.14 4.13 -8.79
C ALA A 42 -11.89 4.14 -7.92
N THR A 43 -11.33 2.96 -7.69
CA THR A 43 -10.10 2.74 -6.93
C THR A 43 -8.98 2.32 -7.86
N LYS A 44 -7.81 2.94 -7.71
CA LYS A 44 -6.58 2.61 -8.44
C LYS A 44 -5.45 2.43 -7.43
N LYS A 45 -4.50 1.52 -7.67
CA LYS A 45 -3.33 1.39 -6.78
C LYS A 45 -2.51 2.68 -6.84
N ALA A 46 -2.18 3.23 -5.68
CA ALA A 46 -1.33 4.41 -5.60
C ALA A 46 0.14 3.94 -5.53
N ASP A 47 0.83 3.96 -6.66
CA ASP A 47 2.28 3.68 -6.70
C ASP A 47 3.10 4.89 -6.18
N SER A 48 2.48 6.06 -6.10
CA SER A 48 3.04 7.31 -5.58
C SER A 48 1.96 8.11 -4.83
N GLN A 49 2.35 8.97 -3.88
CA GLN A 49 1.44 9.86 -3.12
C GLN A 49 0.88 11.02 -3.97
N THR A 50 0.95 10.93 -5.29
CA THR A 50 0.53 12.00 -6.20
C THR A 50 -0.96 11.90 -6.48
N GLU A 51 -1.68 13.00 -6.30
CA GLU A 51 -3.08 13.12 -6.71
C GLU A 51 -3.18 13.02 -8.24
N GLN A 52 -4.13 12.22 -8.72
CA GLN A 52 -4.35 12.00 -10.15
C GLN A 52 -5.78 12.36 -10.51
N GLU A 53 -6.02 12.71 -11.77
CA GLU A 53 -7.37 12.83 -12.30
C GLU A 53 -7.92 11.45 -12.70
N CYS A 54 -9.22 11.26 -12.50
CA CYS A 54 -9.85 9.98 -12.83
C CYS A 54 -10.06 9.85 -14.34
N GLU A 55 -9.52 8.79 -14.94
CA GLU A 55 -9.69 8.47 -16.37
C GLU A 55 -11.17 8.19 -16.78
N ILE A 56 -12.06 7.92 -15.82
CA ILE A 56 -13.46 7.57 -16.07
C ILE A 56 -14.37 8.80 -16.09
N CYS A 57 -14.13 9.76 -15.19
CA CYS A 57 -15.04 10.89 -14.99
C CYS A 57 -14.36 12.26 -14.88
N GLY A 58 -13.03 12.33 -15.03
CA GLY A 58 -12.24 13.56 -14.93
C GLY A 58 -12.17 14.19 -13.53
N SER A 59 -12.84 13.61 -12.53
CA SER A 59 -12.83 14.16 -11.17
C SER A 59 -11.51 13.84 -10.45
N PRO A 60 -11.06 14.69 -9.52
CA PRO A 60 -9.81 14.46 -8.79
C PRO A 60 -9.88 13.20 -7.93
N MET A 61 -8.77 12.47 -7.85
CA MET A 61 -8.60 11.28 -7.03
C MET A 61 -7.79 11.63 -5.78
N THR A 62 -8.28 11.16 -4.64
CA THR A 62 -7.65 11.37 -3.32
C THR A 62 -6.93 10.10 -2.88
N VAL A 63 -5.74 10.24 -2.31
CA VAL A 63 -5.00 9.10 -1.73
C VAL A 63 -5.69 8.68 -0.43
N LYS A 64 -6.11 7.42 -0.35
CA LYS A 64 -6.68 6.81 0.84
C LYS A 64 -5.93 5.54 1.20
N ARG A 65 -5.98 5.17 2.48
CA ARG A 65 -5.47 3.88 2.93
C ARG A 65 -6.37 2.78 2.36
N ALA A 66 -5.78 1.85 1.62
CA ALA A 66 -6.48 0.66 1.13
C ALA A 66 -6.94 -0.17 2.33
N ARG A 67 -8.14 -0.73 2.22
CA ARG A 67 -8.86 -1.35 3.34
C ARG A 67 -8.50 -2.81 3.53
#